data_AF-A0A3N4UZE8-F1
#
_entry.id   AF-A0A3N4UZE8-F1
#
_cell.length_a   1.000
_cell.length_b   1.000
_cell.length_c   1.000
_cell.angle_alpha   90.00
_cell.angle_beta   90.00
_cell.angle_gamma   90.00
#
_symmetry.space_group_name_H-M   'P 1'
#
loop_
_entity.id
_entity.type
_entity.pdbx_description
1 polymer ?
#
loop_
_entity_poly.entity_id
_entity_poly.type
_entity_poly.pdbx_seq_one_letter_code
_entity_poly.pdbx_strand_id
1 'polypeptide(L)'
;MTSQWTVQRFFDEIVPSAVLPAIATLLTPSERASVRIRIVDWEGADVSGETPIGENELMLEVTVLGEACGQYLFAPESVEEFERRFYNGLQDFISESTFGWGQLRGPVLPLSLDES
;
A
#
# COMPACT_ATOMS: atom_id res chain seq x y z
N MET A 1 -3.20 21.96 -17.72
CA MET A 1 -2.00 21.73 -16.90
C MET A 1 -2.27 20.48 -16.10
N THR A 2 -1.71 19.35 -16.49
CA THR A 2 -1.76 18.12 -15.68
C THR A 2 -0.93 18.40 -14.44
N SER A 3 -1.59 18.56 -13.29
CA SER A 3 -0.89 18.75 -12.01
C SER A 3 0.02 17.54 -11.77
N GLN A 4 1.31 17.78 -11.61
CA GLN A 4 2.33 16.74 -11.44
C GLN A 4 1.98 15.84 -10.25
N TRP A 5 2.18 14.54 -10.38
CA TRP A 5 1.94 13.58 -9.31
C TRP A 5 3.18 13.52 -8.42
N THR A 6 3.10 14.06 -7.21
CA THR A 6 4.24 14.14 -6.27
C THR A 6 4.03 13.25 -5.05
N VAL A 7 5.11 12.98 -4.33
CA VAL A 7 5.09 12.24 -3.05
C VAL A 7 4.11 12.86 -2.05
N GLN A 8 4.13 14.19 -1.88
CA GLN A 8 3.22 14.88 -0.97
C GLN A 8 1.75 14.67 -1.37
N ARG A 9 1.45 14.83 -2.67
CA ARG A 9 0.10 14.62 -3.17
C ARG A 9 -0.38 13.18 -2.98
N PHE A 10 0.51 12.21 -3.12
CA PHE A 10 0.21 10.81 -2.83
C PHE A 10 -0.17 10.58 -1.36
N PHE A 11 0.58 11.19 -0.43
CA PHE A 11 0.25 11.15 1.00
C PHE A 11 -1.08 11.84 1.33
N ASP A 12 -1.42 12.91 0.62
CA ASP A 12 -2.65 13.67 0.87
C ASP A 12 -3.89 13.02 0.24
N GLU A 13 -3.74 12.39 -0.93
CA GLU A 13 -4.88 11.87 -1.70
C GLU A 13 -5.01 10.34 -1.64
N ILE A 14 -3.92 9.59 -1.82
CA ILE A 14 -3.97 8.12 -1.96
C ILE A 14 -3.87 7.42 -0.62
N VAL A 15 -2.97 7.86 0.26
CA VAL A 15 -2.81 7.19 1.56
C VAL A 15 -4.13 7.15 2.33
N PRO A 16 -4.90 8.24 2.45
CA PRO A 16 -6.16 8.22 3.18
C PRO A 16 -7.27 7.41 2.49
N SER A 17 -7.28 7.37 1.15
CA SER A 17 -8.36 6.77 0.36
C SER A 17 -8.16 5.29 0.05
N ALA A 18 -6.91 4.84 -0.11
CA ALA A 18 -6.58 3.48 -0.55
C ALA A 18 -5.77 2.70 0.50
N VAL A 19 -4.76 3.33 1.12
CA VAL A 19 -3.82 2.65 2.03
C VAL A 19 -4.44 2.42 3.42
N LEU A 20 -4.96 3.49 4.03
CA LEU A 20 -5.53 3.41 5.38
C LEU A 20 -6.76 2.48 5.47
N PRO A 21 -7.68 2.45 4.50
CA PRO A 21 -8.81 1.50 4.53
C PRO A 21 -8.39 0.04 4.44
N ALA A 22 -7.40 -0.29 3.61
CA ALA A 22 -6.85 -1.64 3.52
C ALA A 22 -6.18 -2.04 4.84
N ILE A 23 -5.38 -1.16 5.44
CA ILE A 23 -4.78 -1.34 6.77
C ILE A 23 -5.85 -1.55 7.85
N ALA A 24 -6.91 -0.75 7.84
CA ALA A 24 -8.01 -0.86 8.79
C ALA A 24 -8.74 -2.22 8.68
N THR A 25 -8.87 -2.72 7.46
CA THR A 25 -9.53 -3.99 7.13
C THR A 25 -8.69 -5.21 7.51
N LEU A 26 -7.40 -5.20 7.15
CA LEU A 26 -6.56 -6.41 7.18
C LEU A 26 -5.76 -6.58 8.48
N LEU A 27 -5.44 -5.50 9.18
CA LEU A 27 -4.66 -5.55 10.40
C LEU A 27 -5.54 -5.46 11.64
N THR A 28 -5.16 -6.19 12.69
CA THR A 28 -5.73 -6.07 14.03
C THR A 28 -5.40 -4.71 14.66
N PRO A 29 -6.14 -4.26 15.70
CA PRO A 29 -5.85 -2.99 16.36
C PRO A 29 -4.40 -2.85 16.86
N SER A 30 -3.80 -3.92 17.38
CA SER A 30 -2.40 -3.90 17.87
C SER A 30 -1.38 -3.79 16.74
N GLU A 31 -1.59 -4.51 15.64
CA GLU A 31 -0.71 -4.40 14.46
C GLU A 31 -0.83 -3.01 13.84
N ARG A 32 -2.05 -2.47 13.72
CA ARG A 32 -2.28 -1.10 13.21
C ARG A 32 -1.58 -0.03 14.03
N ALA A 33 -1.54 -0.18 15.35
CA ALA A 33 -0.83 0.76 16.22
C ALA A 33 0.70 0.78 15.99
N SER A 34 1.24 -0.24 15.33
CA SER A 34 2.67 -0.33 14.99
C SER A 34 3.01 0.18 13.59
N VAL A 35 2.01 0.49 12.77
CA VAL A 35 2.18 0.82 11.36
C VAL A 35 3.04 2.08 11.20
N ARG A 36 4.02 2.01 10.29
CA ARG A 36 4.74 3.17 9.75
C ARG A 36 4.65 3.14 8.23
N ILE A 37 4.39 4.29 7.63
CA ILE A 37 4.25 4.45 6.18
C ILE A 37 5.27 5.49 5.73
N ARG A 38 6.07 5.14 4.73
CA ARG A 38 7.08 6.03 4.12
C ARG A 38 7.04 5.87 2.61
N ILE A 39 7.53 6.89 1.89
CA ILE A 39 7.91 6.73 0.49
C ILE A 39 9.42 6.82 0.42
N VAL A 40 10.02 5.77 -0.15
CA VAL A 40 11.46 5.61 -0.24
C VAL A 40 11.91 5.44 -1.69
N ASP A 41 13.18 5.72 -1.95
CA ASP A 41 13.83 5.35 -3.21
C ASP A 41 14.34 3.90 -3.19
N TRP A 42 15.04 3.49 -4.25
CA TRP A 42 15.62 2.16 -4.40
C TRP A 42 16.72 1.83 -3.37
N GLU A 43 17.31 2.84 -2.72
CA GLU A 43 18.27 2.66 -1.62
C GLU A 43 17.60 2.59 -0.25
N GLY A 44 16.28 2.82 -0.18
CA GLY A 44 15.50 2.85 1.07
C GLY A 44 15.58 4.20 1.79
N ALA A 45 16.05 5.25 1.14
CA ALA A 45 16.14 6.59 1.71
C ALA A 45 14.81 7.33 1.61
N ASP A 46 14.51 8.19 2.60
CA ASP A 46 13.32 9.03 2.58
C ASP A 46 13.39 10.07 1.44
N VAL A 47 12.26 10.27 0.77
CA VAL A 47 12.17 11.12 -0.42
C VAL A 47 11.40 12.40 -0.13
N SER A 48 11.84 13.52 -0.73
CA SER A 48 11.16 14.82 -0.58
C SER A 48 9.72 14.76 -1.08
N GLY A 49 8.79 15.44 -0.40
CA GLY A 49 7.39 15.55 -0.82
C GLY A 49 7.17 16.17 -2.20
N GLU A 50 8.12 16.98 -2.68
CA GLU A 50 8.06 17.60 -4.02
C GLU A 50 8.49 16.63 -5.13
N THR A 51 9.05 15.47 -4.77
CA THR A 51 9.60 14.52 -5.74
C THR A 51 8.49 13.96 -6.63
N PRO A 52 8.66 13.95 -7.96
CA PRO A 52 7.69 13.36 -8.88
C PRO A 52 7.65 11.83 -8.77
N ILE A 53 6.45 11.26 -8.76
CA ILE A 53 6.20 9.83 -8.90
C ILE A 53 6.10 9.49 -10.40
N GLY A 54 6.70 8.38 -10.82
CA GLY A 54 6.68 7.86 -12.19
C GLY A 54 7.97 8.07 -13.00
N GLU A 55 8.85 8.98 -12.57
CA GLU A 55 10.17 9.17 -13.16
C GLU A 55 11.28 8.41 -12.41
N ASN A 56 11.07 8.21 -11.10
CA ASN A 56 12.01 7.54 -10.20
C ASN A 56 11.42 6.20 -9.74
N GLU A 57 12.29 5.23 -9.42
CA GLU A 57 11.92 3.95 -8.79
C GLU A 57 11.56 4.19 -7.31
N LEU A 58 10.39 4.79 -7.08
CA LEU A 58 9.86 5.06 -5.75
C LEU A 58 8.98 3.93 -5.26
N MET A 59 8.98 3.73 -3.95
CA MET A 59 8.23 2.67 -3.30
C MET A 59 7.51 3.21 -2.07
N LEU A 60 6.23 2.85 -1.93
CA LEU A 60 5.53 2.95 -0.65
C LEU A 60 6.01 1.80 0.23
N GLU A 61 6.72 2.14 1.31
CA GLU A 61 7.12 1.20 2.33
C GLU A 61 6.11 1.25 3.49
N VAL A 62 5.57 0.09 3.85
CA VAL A 62 4.71 -0.09 5.02
C VAL A 62 5.40 -1.05 5.97
N THR A 63 5.73 -0.57 7.17
CA THR A 63 6.28 -1.40 8.25
C THR A 63 5.18 -1.75 9.24
N VAL A 64 5.03 -3.03 9.56
CA VAL A 64 4.12 -3.57 10.57
C VAL A 64 4.92 -4.45 11.52
N LEU A 65 4.88 -4.16 12.82
CA LEU A 65 5.62 -4.90 13.86
C LEU A 65 7.12 -5.10 13.57
N GLY A 66 7.73 -4.18 12.81
CA GLY A 66 9.16 -4.22 12.45
C GLY A 66 9.47 -4.98 11.16
N GLU A 67 8.48 -5.60 10.52
CA GLU A 67 8.59 -6.21 9.19
C GLU A 67 8.07 -5.23 8.13
N ALA A 68 8.78 -5.08 7.02
CA ALA A 68 8.43 -4.11 5.97
C ALA A 68 7.97 -4.79 4.69
N CYS A 69 6.96 -4.21 4.05
CA CYS A 69 6.57 -4.54 2.68
C CYS A 69 6.61 -3.28 1.81
N GLY A 70 6.96 -3.48 0.54
CA GLY A 70 7.14 -2.42 -0.43
C GLY A 70 6.17 -2.55 -1.60
N GLN A 71 5.60 -1.42 -2.03
CA GLN A 71 4.78 -1.32 -3.24
C GLN A 71 5.33 -0.23 -4.14
N TYR A 72 5.80 -0.60 -5.33
CA TYR A 72 6.28 0.39 -6.31
C TYR A 72 5.17 1.40 -6.65
N LEU A 73 5.59 2.65 -6.88
CA LEU A 73 4.71 3.75 -7.24
C LEU A 73 4.83 4.04 -8.73
N PHE A 74 3.71 4.02 -9.44
CA PHE A 74 3.66 4.28 -10.87
C PHE A 74 2.85 5.55 -11.15
N ALA A 75 3.18 6.23 -12.25
CA ALA A 75 2.33 7.28 -12.81
C ALA A 75 2.32 7.19 -14.35
N PRO A 76 1.14 7.29 -14.99
CA PRO A 76 -0.18 7.38 -14.37
C PRO A 76 -0.65 6.03 -13.82
N GLU A 77 -1.28 6.05 -12.64
CA GLU A 77 -2.00 4.93 -12.04
C GLU A 77 -3.27 5.50 -11.40
N SER A 78 -4.41 4.84 -11.55
CA SER A 78 -5.65 5.28 -10.89
C SER A 78 -5.65 4.88 -9.41
N VAL A 79 -6.45 5.60 -8.61
CA VAL A 79 -6.62 5.29 -7.17
C VAL A 79 -7.10 3.84 -6.97
N GLU A 80 -8.05 3.39 -7.79
CA GLU A 80 -8.67 2.06 -7.71
C GLU A 80 -7.67 0.95 -8.08
N GLU A 81 -6.82 1.18 -9.10
CA GLU A 81 -5.75 0.25 -9.45
C GLU A 81 -4.73 0.12 -8.32
N PHE A 82 -4.31 1.26 -7.74
CA PHE A 82 -3.40 1.28 -6.61
C PHE A 82 -4.02 0.60 -5.38
N GLU A 83 -5.28 0.90 -5.06
CA GLU A 83 -6.01 0.31 -3.93
C GLU A 83 -6.04 -1.21 -4.02
N ARG A 84 -6.45 -1.75 -5.17
CA ARG A 84 -6.53 -3.20 -5.39
C ARG A 84 -5.15 -3.86 -5.26
N ARG A 85 -4.12 -3.25 -5.85
CA ARG A 85 -2.74 -3.77 -5.80
C ARG A 85 -2.19 -3.72 -4.37
N PHE A 86 -2.37 -2.61 -3.67
CA PHE A 86 -1.94 -2.44 -2.30
C PHE A 86 -2.65 -3.43 -1.36
N TYR A 87 -3.97 -3.58 -1.50
CA TYR A 87 -4.76 -4.50 -0.69
C TYR A 87 -4.26 -5.94 -0.83
N ASN A 88 -4.08 -6.41 -2.07
CA ASN A 88 -3.60 -7.77 -2.33
C ASN A 88 -2.17 -7.94 -1.82
N GLY A 89 -1.27 -7.00 -2.09
CA GLY A 89 0.10 -7.06 -1.61
C GLY A 89 0.21 -7.04 -0.08
N LEU A 90 -0.65 -6.29 0.60
CA LEU A 90 -0.72 -6.28 2.06
C LEU A 90 -1.24 -7.61 2.61
N GLN A 91 -2.25 -8.20 1.98
CA GLN A 91 -2.77 -9.52 2.35
C GLN A 91 -1.70 -10.61 2.21
N ASP A 92 -0.98 -10.63 1.08
CA ASP A 92 0.11 -11.57 0.83
C ASP A 92 1.24 -11.38 1.85
N PHE A 93 1.67 -10.13 2.08
CA PHE A 93 2.66 -9.81 3.12
C PHE A 93 2.26 -10.33 4.50
N ILE A 94 1.01 -10.11 4.92
CA ILE A 94 0.51 -10.63 6.20
C ILE A 94 0.63 -12.15 6.23
N SER A 95 0.25 -12.84 5.15
CA SER A 95 0.28 -14.30 5.08
C SER A 95 1.70 -14.89 5.14
N GLU A 96 2.71 -14.10 4.75
CA GLU A 96 4.13 -14.48 4.76
C GLU A 96 4.90 -13.93 5.98
N SER A 97 4.32 -12.97 6.71
CA SER A 97 4.92 -12.35 7.90
C SER A 97 4.94 -13.28 9.10
N THR A 98 5.80 -12.97 10.08
CA THR A 98 5.84 -13.74 11.33
C THR A 98 4.58 -13.57 12.18
N PHE A 99 3.89 -12.43 12.09
CA PHE A 99 2.70 -12.12 12.88
C PHE A 99 1.39 -12.64 12.26
N GLY A 100 1.39 -12.90 10.96
CA GLY A 100 0.21 -13.29 10.19
C GLY A 100 0.33 -14.62 9.45
N TRP A 101 1.42 -15.37 9.65
CA TRP A 101 1.77 -16.56 8.88
C TRP A 101 0.57 -17.48 8.58
N GLY A 102 0.30 -17.70 7.30
CA GLY A 102 -0.77 -18.57 6.79
C GLY A 102 -2.20 -18.03 6.92
N GLN A 103 -2.38 -16.78 7.36
CA GLN A 103 -3.71 -16.17 7.52
C GLN A 103 -4.15 -15.46 6.24
N LEU A 104 -5.25 -15.91 5.64
CA LEU A 104 -5.94 -15.19 4.58
C LEU A 104 -6.95 -14.21 5.19
N ARG A 105 -6.52 -12.96 5.42
CA ARG A 105 -7.34 -11.93 6.08
C ARG A 105 -8.12 -11.08 5.09
N GLY A 106 -9.28 -10.56 5.52
CA GLY A 106 -10.16 -9.73 4.70
C GLY A 106 -11.31 -10.50 4.05
N PRO A 107 -12.26 -9.82 3.40
CA PRO A 107 -13.37 -10.48 2.72
C PRO A 107 -12.87 -11.51 1.71
N VAL A 108 -13.30 -12.76 1.89
CA VAL A 108 -13.38 -13.72 0.78
C VAL A 108 -14.48 -13.16 -0.11
N LEU A 109 -14.11 -12.44 -1.16
CA LEU A 109 -15.07 -12.14 -2.21
C LEU A 109 -15.54 -13.50 -2.73
N PRO A 110 -16.85 -13.83 -2.63
CA PRO A 110 -17.33 -15.03 -3.27
C PRO A 110 -16.92 -14.93 -4.73
N LEU A 111 -16.27 -15.97 -5.27
CA LEU A 111 -16.16 -16.14 -6.70
C LEU A 111 -17.58 -15.92 -7.23
N SER A 112 -17.80 -14.82 -7.94
CA SER A 112 -19.06 -14.61 -8.63
C SER A 112 -19.23 -15.84 -9.49
N LEU A 113 -20.20 -16.67 -9.12
CA LEU A 113 -20.71 -17.73 -9.97
C LEU A 113 -21.32 -17.00 -11.16
N ASP A 114 -20.48 -16.76 -12.16
CA ASP A 114 -20.91 -16.42 -13.50
C ASP A 114 -21.45 -17.72 -14.10
N GLU A 115 -22.63 -18.13 -13.63
CA GLU A 115 -23.45 -19.11 -14.33
C GLU A 115 -24.38 -18.31 -15.25
N SER A 116 -23.85 -18.03 -16.44
CA SER A 116 -24.65 -17.75 -17.64
C SER A 116 -25.40 -18.99 -18.10
#